data_AF-A0A2V7TF75-F1
#
_entry.id   AF-A0A2V7TF75-F1
#
_cell.length_a   1.000
_cell.length_b   1.000
_cell.length_c   1.000
_cell.angle_alpha   90.00
_cell.angle_beta   90.00
_cell.angle_gamma   90.00
#
_symmetry.space_group_name_H-M   'P 1'
#
loop_
_entity.id
_entity.type
_entity.pdbx_description
1 polymer ?
#
loop_
_entity_poly.entity_id
_entity_poly.type
_entity_poly.pdbx_seq_one_letter_code
_entity_poly.pdbx_strand_id
1 'polypeptide(L)'
;MRITHSRVIVTLLTGLAAGCTGTGSGLRGITGGNGGGGNGGSPVLAFFVQPNSANVGQVISPPVEVVVRDSLGSTDSSFTGTVSVALASNSTGATLSGTTVVRPVNGIASFSSLSIDKAGTYTLSASSSGAATVTSSAFSISTVTTP
;
A
#
# COMPACT_ATOMS: atom_id res chain seq x y z
N MET A 1 29.90 -25.12 37.07
CA MET A 1 30.90 -24.67 36.07
C MET A 1 31.08 -25.77 35.04
N ARG A 2 30.56 -25.58 33.82
CA ARG A 2 30.81 -26.45 32.67
C ARG A 2 31.08 -25.56 31.46
N ILE A 3 32.34 -25.56 31.05
CA ILE A 3 32.83 -24.94 29.82
C ILE A 3 32.57 -25.92 28.69
N THR A 4 31.96 -25.47 27.59
CA THR A 4 32.10 -26.10 26.28
C THR A 4 32.10 -25.00 25.22
N HIS A 5 33.30 -24.64 24.75
CA HIS A 5 33.56 -23.87 23.53
C HIS A 5 33.62 -24.85 22.35
N SER A 6 32.78 -24.69 21.33
CA SER A 6 32.89 -25.27 19.95
C SER A 6 31.48 -25.31 19.33
N ARG A 7 31.16 -24.82 18.14
CA ARG A 7 31.95 -24.52 16.94
C ARG A 7 31.27 -23.35 16.20
N VAL A 8 31.99 -22.26 15.95
CA VAL A 8 31.53 -21.25 14.97
C VAL A 8 31.96 -21.74 13.60
N ILE A 9 31.02 -22.28 12.83
CA ILE A 9 31.21 -22.62 11.42
C ILE A 9 31.01 -21.32 10.63
N VAL A 10 32.12 -20.66 10.28
CA VAL A 10 32.13 -19.56 9.30
C VAL A 10 32.20 -20.22 7.92
N THR A 11 31.05 -20.39 7.27
CA THR A 11 30.99 -20.85 5.88
C THR A 11 31.30 -19.68 4.96
N LEU A 12 32.47 -19.76 4.31
CA LEU A 12 32.95 -18.85 3.28
C LEU A 12 32.07 -18.99 2.02
N LEU A 13 31.19 -18.01 1.72
CA LEU A 13 30.49 -17.93 0.43
C LEU A 13 31.22 -16.95 -0.50
N THR A 14 32.12 -17.48 -1.31
CA THR A 14 32.63 -16.81 -2.51
C THR A 14 31.56 -16.87 -3.60
N GLY A 15 30.72 -15.84 -3.67
CA GLY A 15 29.76 -15.63 -4.75
C GLY A 15 30.34 -14.78 -5.87
N LEU A 16 30.96 -15.44 -6.85
CA LEU A 16 31.41 -14.87 -8.12
C LEU A 16 30.18 -14.51 -8.98
N ALA A 17 29.80 -13.23 -9.07
CA ALA A 17 28.82 -12.78 -10.06
C ALA A 17 29.55 -12.34 -11.33
N ALA A 18 29.50 -13.22 -12.32
CA ALA A 18 30.13 -13.10 -13.62
C ALA A 18 29.52 -11.96 -14.47
N GLY A 19 30.43 -11.27 -15.16
CA GLY A 19 30.36 -10.86 -16.57
C GLY A 19 29.01 -10.63 -17.24
N CYS A 20 28.86 -9.40 -17.72
CA CYS A 20 28.00 -8.97 -18.81
C CYS A 20 27.93 -9.96 -20.01
N THR A 21 26.73 -10.17 -20.56
CA THR A 21 26.41 -10.22 -22.01
C THR A 21 24.94 -10.62 -22.22
N GLY A 22 24.20 -9.78 -22.96
CA GLY A 22 22.86 -10.09 -23.45
C GLY A 22 22.55 -9.23 -24.67
N THR A 23 22.80 -9.80 -25.85
CA THR A 23 22.65 -9.21 -27.20
C THR A 23 21.44 -9.81 -27.91
N GLY A 24 20.69 -8.98 -28.67
CA GLY A 24 19.75 -9.38 -29.76
C GLY A 24 18.27 -9.23 -29.38
N SER A 25 17.35 -8.61 -30.13
CA SER A 25 17.13 -8.54 -31.60
C SER A 25 16.28 -7.28 -31.91
N GLY A 26 16.51 -6.49 -32.95
CA GLY A 26 16.09 -6.78 -34.33
C GLY A 26 15.08 -5.72 -34.83
N LEU A 27 15.55 -4.84 -35.73
CA LEU A 27 14.87 -4.12 -36.83
C LEU A 27 13.36 -3.73 -36.80
N ARG A 28 13.16 -2.46 -37.19
CA ARG A 28 12.13 -1.89 -38.09
C ARG A 28 10.66 -1.91 -37.64
N GLY A 29 10.18 -0.72 -37.27
CA GLY A 29 8.75 -0.39 -37.21
C GLY A 29 8.53 1.10 -36.96
N ILE A 30 8.67 1.93 -38.00
CA ILE A 30 8.05 3.25 -38.03
C ILE A 30 6.54 3.06 -38.17
N THR A 31 5.80 3.01 -37.07
CA THR A 31 4.36 3.32 -37.06
C THR A 31 4.04 3.94 -35.71
N GLY A 32 3.42 5.12 -35.75
CA GLY A 32 3.24 6.01 -34.61
C GLY A 32 2.57 5.36 -33.41
N GLY A 33 3.05 5.74 -32.24
CA GLY A 33 2.51 5.35 -30.96
C GLY A 33 3.48 5.78 -29.88
N ASN A 34 3.11 6.81 -29.14
CA ASN A 34 3.77 7.33 -27.96
C ASN A 34 4.26 6.16 -27.07
N GLY A 35 5.57 5.93 -26.98
CA GLY A 35 6.17 4.83 -26.22
C GLY A 35 6.06 5.06 -24.72
N GLY A 36 4.85 4.93 -24.17
CA GLY A 36 4.62 4.74 -22.75
C GLY A 36 4.93 3.29 -22.39
N GLY A 37 6.06 3.05 -21.73
CA GLY A 37 6.43 1.72 -21.27
C GLY A 37 7.79 1.75 -20.59
N GLY A 38 7.93 1.43 -19.31
CA GLY A 38 6.94 1.15 -18.29
C GLY A 38 7.66 1.25 -16.95
N ASN A 39 6.97 1.74 -15.94
CA ASN A 39 7.33 1.45 -14.57
C ASN A 39 7.10 -0.06 -14.38
N GLY A 40 8.05 -0.89 -14.84
CA GLY A 40 7.99 -2.36 -14.69
C GLY A 40 8.17 -2.82 -13.24
N GLY A 41 8.19 -1.88 -12.30
CA GLY A 41 8.12 -2.16 -10.88
C GLY A 41 6.68 -2.29 -10.41
N SER A 42 6.47 -3.22 -9.49
CA SER A 42 5.21 -3.35 -8.76
C SER A 42 4.88 -1.99 -8.09
N PRO A 43 3.70 -1.39 -8.34
CA PRO A 43 3.31 -0.16 -7.68
C PRO A 43 3.33 -0.33 -6.17
N VAL A 44 3.84 0.68 -5.46
CA VAL A 44 3.91 0.71 -4.00
C VAL A 44 2.83 1.64 -3.47
N LEU A 45 1.98 1.15 -2.57
CA LEU A 45 0.97 1.98 -1.92
C LEU A 45 1.56 2.65 -0.68
N ALA A 46 1.08 3.85 -0.35
CA ALA A 46 1.38 4.50 0.92
C ALA A 46 0.22 5.39 1.37
N PHE A 47 -0.06 5.44 2.67
CA PHE A 47 -1.01 6.41 3.21
C PHE A 47 -0.36 7.80 3.21
N PHE A 48 -0.93 8.72 2.43
CA PHE A 48 -0.53 10.14 2.40
C PHE A 48 -1.22 10.93 3.51
N VAL A 49 -2.53 10.71 3.69
CA VAL A 49 -3.29 11.18 4.86
C VAL A 49 -3.79 9.97 5.64
N GLN A 50 -3.36 9.86 6.89
CA GLN A 50 -3.75 8.78 7.79
C GLN A 50 -5.20 8.95 8.29
N PRO A 51 -5.92 7.86 8.59
CA PRO A 51 -7.18 7.95 9.31
C PRO A 51 -7.00 8.57 10.69
N ASN A 52 -8.00 9.34 11.10
CA ASN A 52 -8.07 10.00 12.40
C ASN A 52 -9.20 9.39 13.23
N SER A 53 -9.26 9.78 14.50
CA SER A 53 -10.33 9.35 15.38
C SER A 53 -11.66 10.00 15.00
N ALA A 54 -12.71 9.20 14.92
CA ALA A 54 -14.05 9.64 14.56
C ALA A 54 -15.11 9.07 15.53
N ASN A 55 -16.35 9.51 15.39
CA ASN A 55 -17.46 8.96 16.15
C ASN A 55 -18.15 7.82 15.39
N VAL A 56 -18.81 6.93 16.14
CA VAL A 56 -19.59 5.82 15.56
C VAL A 56 -20.59 6.36 14.52
N GLY A 57 -20.57 5.77 13.33
CA GLY A 57 -21.43 6.13 12.20
C GLY A 57 -21.10 7.47 11.55
N GLN A 58 -20.13 8.23 12.07
CA GLN A 58 -19.69 9.48 11.46
C GLN A 58 -18.58 9.24 10.45
N VAL A 59 -18.51 10.12 9.46
CA VAL A 59 -17.45 10.11 8.45
C VAL A 59 -16.11 10.46 9.11
N ILE A 60 -15.07 9.70 8.77
CA ILE A 60 -13.69 9.96 9.19
C ILE A 60 -13.19 11.22 8.47
N SER A 61 -12.81 12.26 9.21
CA SER A 61 -12.41 13.57 8.67
C SER A 61 -11.19 14.13 9.39
N PRO A 62 -10.08 14.48 8.70
CA PRO A 62 -9.92 14.61 7.25
C PRO A 62 -10.04 13.31 6.44
N PRO A 63 -10.30 13.40 5.12
CA PRO A 63 -10.40 12.24 4.24
C PRO A 63 -9.08 11.46 4.22
N VAL A 64 -9.18 10.13 4.16
CA VAL A 64 -8.00 9.25 4.07
C VAL A 64 -7.50 9.27 2.64
N GLU A 65 -6.20 9.47 2.44
CA GLU A 65 -5.60 9.51 1.10
C GLU A 65 -4.50 8.47 0.98
N VAL A 66 -4.57 7.67 -0.09
CA VAL A 66 -3.57 6.67 -0.43
C VAL A 66 -2.90 7.08 -1.73
N VAL A 67 -1.58 7.27 -1.68
CA VAL A 67 -0.77 7.55 -2.86
C VAL A 67 -0.19 6.26 -3.43
N VAL A 68 -0.23 6.15 -4.76
CA VAL A 68 0.44 5.10 -5.52
C VAL A 68 1.80 5.63 -5.95
N ARG A 69 2.85 4.90 -5.61
CA ARG A 69 4.23 5.22 -5.96
C ARG A 69 4.78 4.22 -6.97
N ASP A 70 5.63 4.70 -7.86
CA ASP A 70 6.42 3.85 -8.76
C ASP A 70 7.63 3.23 -8.04
N SER A 71 8.39 2.40 -8.76
CA SER A 71 9.62 1.78 -8.25
C SER A 71 10.74 2.78 -7.91
N LEU A 72 10.64 4.02 -8.39
CA LEU A 72 11.58 5.10 -8.09
C LEU A 72 11.14 5.90 -6.84
N GLY A 73 10.00 5.55 -6.24
CA GLY A 73 9.44 6.22 -5.08
C GLY A 73 8.66 7.51 -5.41
N SER A 74 8.47 7.82 -6.69
CA SER A 74 7.70 8.98 -7.15
C SER A 74 6.22 8.63 -7.28
N THR A 75 5.33 9.62 -7.24
CA THR A 75 3.88 9.38 -7.39
C THR A 75 3.58 8.93 -8.82
N ASP A 76 2.98 7.75 -8.98
CA ASP A 76 2.61 7.22 -10.29
C ASP A 76 1.28 7.83 -10.75
N SER A 77 1.37 8.97 -11.43
CA SER A 77 0.21 9.65 -12.01
C SER A 77 -0.43 8.89 -13.19
N SER A 78 0.27 7.92 -13.77
CA SER A 78 -0.22 7.09 -14.88
C SER A 78 -0.96 5.85 -14.42
N PHE A 79 -1.03 5.61 -13.11
CA PHE A 79 -1.67 4.44 -12.54
C PHE A 79 -3.18 4.43 -12.79
N THR A 80 -3.67 3.43 -13.52
CA THR A 80 -5.09 3.27 -13.89
C THR A 80 -5.84 2.23 -13.07
N GLY A 81 -5.15 1.51 -12.18
CA GLY A 81 -5.79 0.49 -11.32
C GLY A 81 -6.67 1.11 -10.24
N THR A 82 -7.39 0.28 -9.49
CA THR A 82 -8.22 0.73 -8.36
C THR A 82 -7.55 0.42 -7.05
N VAL A 83 -7.64 1.35 -6.09
CA VAL A 83 -7.20 1.13 -4.71
C VAL A 83 -8.43 0.76 -3.88
N SER A 84 -8.33 -0.37 -3.18
CA SER A 84 -9.33 -0.84 -2.22
C SER A 84 -8.83 -0.62 -0.80
N VAL A 85 -9.72 -0.22 0.09
CA VAL A 85 -9.46 -0.07 1.52
C VAL A 85 -10.40 -0.98 2.30
N ALA A 86 -9.85 -1.69 3.29
CA ALA A 86 -10.60 -2.56 4.19
C ALA A 86 -10.12 -2.38 5.64
N LEU A 87 -10.88 -2.92 6.59
CA LEU A 87 -10.43 -3.00 7.99
C LEU A 87 -9.43 -4.14 8.13
N ALA A 88 -8.21 -3.83 8.60
CA ALA A 88 -7.19 -4.83 8.88
C ALA A 88 -7.36 -5.45 10.27
N SER A 89 -7.55 -4.62 11.30
CA SER A 89 -7.88 -5.07 12.66
C SER A 89 -9.36 -4.87 12.95
N ASN A 90 -10.13 -5.96 13.02
CA ASN A 90 -11.57 -5.89 13.25
C ASN A 90 -12.07 -6.98 14.23
N SER A 91 -11.57 -6.96 15.47
CA SER A 91 -11.96 -7.94 16.50
C SER A 91 -13.40 -7.76 16.99
N THR A 92 -13.98 -6.58 16.80
CA THR A 92 -15.34 -6.21 17.22
C THR A 92 -16.42 -6.57 16.20
N GLY A 93 -16.02 -7.00 14.99
CA GLY A 93 -16.92 -7.27 13.87
C GLY A 93 -17.65 -6.02 13.39
N ALA A 94 -16.95 -4.90 13.31
CA ALA A 94 -17.43 -3.65 12.74
C ALA A 94 -17.50 -3.72 11.21
N THR A 95 -18.31 -2.85 10.63
CA THR A 95 -18.52 -2.70 9.18
C THR A 95 -17.92 -1.36 8.74
N LEU A 96 -17.02 -1.43 7.75
CA LEU A 96 -16.56 -0.22 7.05
C LEU A 96 -17.59 0.15 5.98
N SER A 97 -18.22 1.31 6.16
CA SER A 97 -19.21 1.86 5.23
C SER A 97 -18.61 2.98 4.40
N GLY A 98 -19.29 3.33 3.30
CA GLY A 98 -18.86 4.37 2.37
C GLY A 98 -18.19 3.82 1.11
N THR A 99 -17.40 4.67 0.46
CA THR A 99 -16.68 4.30 -0.77
C THR A 99 -15.34 3.68 -0.38
N THR A 100 -15.25 2.35 -0.45
CA THR A 100 -14.02 1.61 -0.08
C THR A 100 -13.13 1.28 -1.27
N VAL A 101 -13.59 1.50 -2.50
CA VAL A 101 -12.84 1.30 -3.73
C VAL A 101 -12.84 2.58 -4.53
N VAL A 102 -11.67 3.14 -4.80
CA VAL A 102 -11.51 4.42 -5.52
C VAL A 102 -10.45 4.25 -6.61
N ARG A 103 -10.71 4.84 -7.79
CA ARG A 103 -9.67 4.99 -8.80
C ARG A 103 -8.90 6.28 -8.50
N PRO A 104 -7.58 6.20 -8.26
CA PRO A 104 -6.78 7.37 -7.96
C PRO A 104 -6.75 8.36 -9.13
N VAL A 105 -6.69 9.65 -8.79
CA VAL A 105 -6.52 10.75 -9.75
C VAL A 105 -5.12 11.32 -9.52
N ASN A 106 -4.31 11.40 -10.58
CA ASN A 106 -2.89 11.75 -10.48
C ASN A 106 -2.12 10.88 -9.47
N GLY A 107 -2.48 9.59 -9.35
CA GLY A 107 -1.84 8.65 -8.43
C GLY A 107 -2.31 8.76 -6.97
N ILE A 108 -3.32 9.58 -6.66
CA ILE A 108 -3.86 9.75 -5.30
C ILE A 108 -5.31 9.27 -5.25
N ALA A 109 -5.59 8.27 -4.41
CA ALA A 109 -6.94 7.80 -4.10
C ALA A 109 -7.42 8.44 -2.80
N SER A 110 -8.47 9.26 -2.88
CA SER A 110 -9.07 9.93 -1.72
C SER A 110 -10.36 9.26 -1.29
N PHE A 111 -10.46 8.92 -0.01
CA PHE A 111 -11.56 8.22 0.62
C PHE A 111 -12.25 9.12 1.65
N SER A 112 -13.23 9.90 1.18
CA SER A 112 -13.89 10.97 1.95
C SER A 112 -15.21 10.58 2.61
N SER A 113 -15.67 9.34 2.43
CA SER A 113 -16.98 8.87 2.90
C SER A 113 -16.89 7.68 3.86
N LEU A 114 -15.68 7.33 4.31
CA LEU A 114 -15.46 6.18 5.18
C LEU A 114 -16.06 6.42 6.57
N SER A 115 -16.83 5.44 7.06
CA SER A 115 -17.37 5.43 8.43
C SER A 115 -17.39 4.02 9.02
N ILE A 116 -17.41 3.93 10.35
CA ILE A 116 -17.41 2.66 11.10
C ILE A 116 -18.55 2.67 12.10
N ASP A 117 -19.32 1.57 12.14
CA ASP A 117 -20.55 1.43 12.93
C ASP A 117 -20.35 1.03 14.39
N LYS A 118 -19.12 0.70 14.81
CA LYS A 118 -18.81 0.28 16.18
C LYS A 118 -17.61 1.01 16.77
N ALA A 119 -17.70 1.33 18.05
CA ALA A 119 -16.58 1.89 18.80
C ALA A 119 -15.46 0.85 19.00
N GLY A 120 -14.22 1.31 19.01
CA GLY A 120 -13.04 0.46 19.12
C GLY A 120 -11.80 1.08 18.48
N THR A 121 -10.70 0.33 18.48
CA THR A 121 -9.46 0.71 17.79
C THR A 121 -9.32 -0.09 16.51
N TYR A 122 -9.07 0.60 15.40
CA TYR A 122 -9.03 0.00 14.06
C TYR A 122 -7.76 0.41 13.31
N THR A 123 -7.47 -0.35 12.26
CA THR A 123 -6.44 -0.06 11.26
C THR A 123 -7.05 -0.31 9.88
N LEU A 124 -6.68 0.50 8.89
CA LEU A 124 -7.09 0.33 7.51
C LEU A 124 -5.98 -0.37 6.72
N SER A 125 -6.32 -1.38 5.92
CA SER A 125 -5.43 -1.92 4.90
C SER A 125 -5.82 -1.34 3.55
N ALA A 126 -4.84 -0.80 2.82
CA ALA A 126 -5.00 -0.41 1.42
C ALA A 126 -4.31 -1.44 0.52
N SER A 127 -5.02 -1.90 -0.51
CA SER A 127 -4.53 -2.88 -1.47
C SER A 127 -4.92 -2.49 -2.89
N SER A 128 -4.14 -2.98 -3.85
CA SER A 128 -4.38 -2.79 -5.27
C SER A 128 -3.79 -3.97 -6.04
N SER A 129 -4.36 -4.28 -7.21
CA SER A 129 -3.87 -5.36 -8.06
C SER A 129 -2.41 -5.11 -8.45
N GLY A 130 -1.54 -6.07 -8.14
CA GLY A 130 -0.11 -5.98 -8.46
C GLY A 130 0.70 -5.06 -7.53
N ALA A 131 0.11 -4.54 -6.46
CA ALA A 131 0.79 -3.75 -5.43
C ALA A 131 0.87 -4.50 -4.09
N ALA A 132 1.90 -4.20 -3.30
CA ALA A 132 1.94 -4.66 -1.91
C ALA A 132 0.85 -3.97 -1.06
N THR A 133 0.16 -4.74 -0.23
CA THR A 133 -0.80 -4.21 0.75
C THR A 133 -0.07 -3.42 1.83
N VAL A 134 -0.61 -2.26 2.19
CA VAL A 134 -0.09 -1.42 3.28
C VAL A 134 -1.15 -1.20 4.35
N THR A 135 -0.70 -1.04 5.59
CA THR A 135 -1.58 -0.83 6.76
C THR A 135 -1.38 0.58 7.32
N SER A 136 -2.46 1.24 7.69
CA SER A 136 -2.46 2.56 8.29
C SER A 136 -1.95 2.55 9.73
N SER A 137 -1.73 3.74 10.30
CA SER A 137 -1.66 3.88 11.75
C SER A 137 -3.01 3.51 12.40
N ALA A 138 -2.97 3.07 13.66
CA ALA A 138 -4.17 2.78 14.41
C ALA A 138 -4.94 4.06 14.75
N PHE A 139 -6.26 4.01 14.72
CA PHE A 139 -7.16 5.11 15.05
C PHE A 139 -8.37 4.61 15.85
N SER A 140 -9.01 5.50 16.59
CA SER A 140 -10.10 5.14 17.51
C SER A 140 -11.44 5.65 17.03
N ILE A 141 -12.47 4.80 17.16
CA ILE A 141 -13.87 5.18 16.97
C ILE A 141 -14.54 5.24 18.34
N SER A 142 -15.15 6.37 18.67
CA SER A 142 -15.78 6.63 19.97
C SER A 142 -17.30 6.74 19.85
N THR A 143 -18.03 6.19 20.82
CA THR A 143 -19.48 6.44 20.94
C THR A 143 -19.72 7.90 21.31
N VAL A 144 -20.79 8.50 20.77
CA VAL A 144 -21.30 9.78 21.28
C VAL A 144 -22.24 9.46 22.44
N THR A 145 -21.82 9.72 23.67
CA THR A 145 -22.73 9.78 24.82
C THR A 145 -23.25 11.20 24.92
N THR A 146 -24.47 11.44 24.43
CA THR A 146 -25.20 12.67 24.74
C THR A 146 -25.64 12.60 26.21
N PRO A 147 -25.25 13.57 27.07
CA PRO A 147 -25.61 13.60 28.48
C PRO A 147 -27.10 13.87 28.71
#